data_AF-A0A7S3U6M5-F1
#
_entry.id   AF-A0A7S3U6M5-F1
#
_cell.length_a   1.000
_cell.length_b   1.000
_cell.length_c   1.000
_cell.angle_alpha   90.00
_cell.angle_beta   90.00
_cell.angle_gamma   90.00
#
_symmetry.space_group_name_H-M   'P 1'
#
loop_
_entity.id
_entity.type
_entity.pdbx_description
1 polymer ?
#
loop_
_entity_poly.entity_id
_entity_poly.type
_entity_poly.pdbx_seq_one_letter_code
_entity_poly.pdbx_strand_id
1 'polypeptide(L)'
;ILLLPLTWIAALLVFPATFITFYMNSFMTMHDWAEKVPVLLIKFFNAERSLWPTPRFADIVDDEDDPTDNPGCCAKVTGELYELQPKRILKKTPTAWGIGAYLPTLAEAEYINLRSMRLGLSCFWKDIGAFLTDKVLGLMGSLPNTHLQEGGYLQKYGAKIRFRPEENPISYVMNIVGDVYPAFPDVWEDKLSDEALVRFCLHGLGPHRLERLADNQGFVVRTNMLASLGVREGYESYGGDCYIGSDFRPIKIVRMERRPGTSQWAPLTEQTYTPGSEGWEYAKFSFRSTLFTLVTVCDHLYGIHLQWSNTMVVAARERLSPEHPVRRLLTPYYFGTIQVNYIAHCLLVPPGTLGSRNFAFTDQSLQQAWRAMPSLLRDGAELKGSIPDAEYL
;
A
#
# COMPACT_ATOMS: atom_id res chain seq x y z
N ILE A 1 46.50 -29.49 5.58
CA ILE A 1 45.98 -28.11 5.43
C ILE A 1 45.75 -27.71 3.97
N LEU A 2 46.19 -28.46 2.96
CA LEU A 2 45.84 -28.21 1.56
C LEU A 2 45.11 -29.42 0.98
N LEU A 3 43.78 -29.41 1.07
CA LEU A 3 42.83 -30.16 0.24
C LEU A 3 41.42 -29.77 0.72
N LEU A 4 41.05 -28.52 0.49
CA LEU A 4 39.64 -28.17 0.44
C LEU A 4 39.07 -28.93 -0.78
N PRO A 5 38.02 -29.75 -0.62
CA PRO A 5 37.57 -30.61 -1.70
C PRO A 5 37.14 -29.73 -2.88
N LEU A 6 37.61 -30.07 -4.09
CA LEU A 6 37.21 -29.42 -5.35
C LEU A 6 35.69 -29.28 -5.51
N THR A 7 34.91 -30.10 -4.80
CA THR A 7 33.45 -30.01 -4.73
C THR A 7 32.94 -28.74 -4.04
N TRP A 8 33.65 -28.17 -3.07
CA TRP A 8 33.27 -26.89 -2.42
C TRP A 8 33.56 -25.69 -3.32
N ILE A 9 34.65 -25.73 -4.09
CA ILE A 9 34.98 -24.69 -5.06
C ILE A 9 34.00 -24.77 -6.25
N ALA A 10 33.67 -25.97 -6.71
CA ALA A 10 32.62 -26.16 -7.72
C ALA A 10 31.25 -25.69 -7.21
N ALA A 11 30.89 -25.97 -5.96
CA ALA A 11 29.66 -25.44 -5.36
C ALA A 11 29.66 -23.90 -5.29
N LEU A 12 30.79 -23.28 -4.92
CA LEU A 12 30.95 -21.83 -4.86
C LEU A 12 30.93 -21.14 -6.25
N LEU A 13 31.26 -21.86 -7.32
CA LEU A 13 31.25 -21.34 -8.69
C LEU A 13 29.94 -21.64 -9.44
N VAL A 14 29.30 -22.76 -9.14
CA VAL A 14 27.99 -23.12 -9.72
C VAL A 14 26.88 -22.32 -9.05
N PHE A 15 26.96 -22.07 -7.74
CA PHE A 15 25.93 -21.36 -6.98
C PHE A 15 25.62 -19.95 -7.51
N PRO A 16 26.61 -19.09 -7.87
CA PRO A 16 26.33 -17.80 -8.49
C PRO A 16 25.68 -17.93 -9.87
N ALA A 17 26.07 -18.92 -10.68
CA ALA A 17 25.54 -19.08 -12.04
C ALA A 17 24.10 -19.62 -12.06
N THR A 18 23.77 -20.60 -11.20
CA THR A 18 22.37 -21.04 -11.01
C THR A 18 21.56 -19.99 -10.27
N PHE A 19 22.14 -19.22 -9.33
CA PHE A 19 21.48 -18.08 -8.70
C PHE A 19 21.13 -17.00 -9.71
N ILE A 20 22.05 -16.60 -10.59
CA ILE A 20 21.81 -15.61 -11.66
C ILE A 20 20.75 -16.12 -12.63
N THR A 21 20.79 -17.40 -13.01
CA THR A 21 19.81 -17.98 -13.96
C THR A 21 18.41 -18.10 -13.33
N PHE A 22 18.32 -18.49 -12.06
CA PHE A 22 17.06 -18.57 -11.31
C PHE A 22 16.49 -17.18 -11.00
N TYR A 23 17.37 -16.22 -10.68
CA TYR A 23 17.04 -14.81 -10.52
C TYR A 23 16.50 -14.24 -11.83
N MET A 24 17.20 -14.43 -12.95
CA MET A 24 16.76 -13.94 -14.26
C MET A 24 15.43 -14.58 -14.71
N ASN A 25 15.24 -15.90 -14.56
CA ASN A 25 14.02 -16.57 -15.02
C ASN A 25 12.80 -16.42 -14.11
N SER A 26 12.98 -16.24 -12.79
CA SER A 26 11.86 -16.17 -11.83
C SER A 26 11.54 -14.75 -11.37
N PHE A 27 12.55 -13.84 -11.37
CA PHE A 27 12.36 -12.46 -10.96
C PHE A 27 12.12 -11.50 -12.14
N MET A 28 12.51 -11.81 -13.39
CA MET A 28 12.13 -10.93 -14.52
C MET A 28 10.61 -10.86 -14.74
N THR A 29 9.87 -11.94 -14.45
CA THR A 29 8.40 -11.92 -14.41
C THR A 29 7.81 -11.10 -13.25
N MET A 30 8.58 -10.84 -12.18
CA MET A 30 8.23 -9.86 -11.14
C MET A 30 8.70 -8.44 -11.50
N HIS A 31 9.71 -8.29 -12.36
CA HIS A 31 10.17 -7.01 -12.91
C HIS A 31 9.09 -6.37 -13.80
N ASP A 32 8.40 -7.18 -14.61
CA ASP A 32 7.16 -6.81 -15.33
C ASP A 32 6.05 -6.25 -14.40
N TRP A 33 6.12 -6.52 -13.10
CA TRP A 33 5.20 -5.99 -12.10
C TRP A 33 5.76 -4.81 -11.31
N ALA A 34 7.08 -4.69 -11.13
CA ALA A 34 7.71 -3.44 -10.71
C ALA A 34 7.38 -2.29 -11.69
N GLU A 35 7.11 -2.62 -12.96
CA GLU A 35 6.58 -1.71 -14.00
C GLU A 35 5.07 -1.41 -13.84
N LYS A 36 4.29 -2.28 -13.17
CA LYS A 36 2.84 -2.11 -12.92
C LYS A 36 2.50 -1.57 -11.53
N VAL A 37 3.44 -1.60 -10.59
CA VAL A 37 3.33 -0.96 -9.27
C VAL A 37 3.16 0.57 -9.40
N PRO A 38 3.88 1.26 -10.30
CA PRO A 38 3.55 2.62 -10.69
C PRO A 38 2.10 2.76 -11.16
N VAL A 39 1.51 1.81 -11.88
CA VAL A 39 0.10 1.86 -12.32
C VAL A 39 -0.89 1.76 -11.16
N LEU A 40 -0.57 1.01 -10.09
CA LEU A 40 -1.38 0.94 -8.86
C LEU A 40 -1.18 2.18 -7.96
N LEU A 41 0.05 2.70 -7.87
CA LEU A 41 0.36 3.99 -7.24
C LEU A 41 -0.28 5.15 -8.00
N ILE A 42 -0.34 5.06 -9.34
CA ILE A 42 -1.08 5.94 -10.22
C ILE A 42 -2.56 5.84 -9.87
N LYS A 43 -3.18 4.66 -9.80
CA LYS A 43 -4.59 4.54 -9.35
C LYS A 43 -4.84 5.13 -7.95
N PHE A 44 -3.86 5.07 -7.04
CA PHE A 44 -3.89 5.70 -5.73
C PHE A 44 -3.78 7.24 -5.82
N PHE A 45 -2.84 7.76 -6.60
CA PHE A 45 -2.70 9.20 -6.90
C PHE A 45 -3.85 9.75 -7.75
N ASN A 46 -4.51 8.93 -8.59
CA ASN A 46 -5.74 9.25 -9.34
C ASN A 46 -6.87 9.59 -8.37
N ALA A 47 -6.94 8.89 -7.23
CA ALA A 47 -7.92 9.17 -6.17
C ALA A 47 -7.53 10.38 -5.30
N GLU A 48 -6.23 10.67 -5.14
CA GLU A 48 -5.75 11.70 -4.19
C GLU A 48 -5.42 13.07 -4.79
N ARG A 49 -5.11 13.21 -6.10
CA ARG A 49 -4.94 14.53 -6.78
C ARG A 49 -6.11 14.95 -7.66
N SER A 50 -7.06 14.05 -7.87
CA SER A 50 -8.47 14.46 -7.95
C SER A 50 -8.94 15.09 -6.62
N LEU A 51 -8.08 15.66 -5.74
CA LEU A 51 -8.48 16.38 -4.53
C LEU A 51 -7.77 17.74 -4.33
N TRP A 52 -6.98 18.26 -5.29
CA TRP A 52 -6.30 19.56 -5.15
C TRP A 52 -6.45 20.44 -6.42
N PRO A 53 -6.54 21.79 -6.30
CA PRO A 53 -6.52 22.73 -7.43
C PRO A 53 -5.14 23.39 -7.65
N THR A 54 -4.77 23.74 -8.89
CA THR A 54 -3.76 24.78 -9.24
C THR A 54 -3.89 25.17 -10.75
N PRO A 55 -3.35 26.32 -11.20
CA PRO A 55 -4.01 27.26 -12.12
C PRO A 55 -3.91 26.94 -13.62
N ARG A 56 -4.71 27.69 -14.40
CA ARG A 56 -5.04 27.48 -15.83
C ARG A 56 -3.83 27.64 -16.77
N PHE A 57 -3.78 26.72 -17.73
CA PHE A 57 -2.99 26.73 -18.96
C PHE A 57 -3.42 27.85 -19.92
N ALA A 58 -2.90 29.06 -19.78
CA ALA A 58 -3.01 30.08 -20.84
C ALA A 58 -1.65 30.43 -21.49
N ASP A 59 -0.53 29.89 -21.01
CA ASP A 59 0.81 30.37 -21.41
C ASP A 59 1.71 29.31 -22.08
N ILE A 60 1.19 28.17 -22.53
CA ILE A 60 2.02 27.13 -23.19
C ILE A 60 1.31 26.54 -24.41
N VAL A 61 1.08 27.37 -25.42
CA VAL A 61 0.99 26.93 -26.82
C VAL A 61 1.56 28.07 -27.66
N ASP A 62 2.79 27.90 -28.14
CA ASP A 62 3.28 28.44 -29.40
C ASP A 62 4.66 27.81 -29.66
N ASP A 63 4.67 26.67 -30.36
CA ASP A 63 5.73 26.31 -31.29
C ASP A 63 5.18 25.25 -32.25
N GLU A 64 4.74 25.71 -33.42
CA GLU A 64 4.12 24.92 -34.50
C GLU A 64 5.14 24.30 -35.50
N ASP A 65 6.45 24.31 -35.21
CA ASP A 65 7.47 24.21 -36.26
C ASP A 65 8.35 22.93 -36.30
N ASP A 66 7.84 21.73 -35.96
CA ASP A 66 8.52 20.48 -36.44
C ASP A 66 7.61 19.25 -36.59
N PRO A 67 7.24 18.85 -37.82
CA PRO A 67 6.45 17.65 -38.08
C PRO A 67 7.26 16.34 -38.15
N THR A 68 8.56 16.33 -37.79
CA THR A 68 9.43 15.16 -37.98
C THR A 68 9.89 14.43 -36.72
N ASP A 69 9.60 14.90 -35.50
CA ASP A 69 10.19 14.34 -34.27
C ASP A 69 9.22 13.51 -33.39
N ASN A 70 8.32 12.72 -34.00
CA ASN A 70 7.49 11.79 -33.22
C ASN A 70 7.43 10.35 -33.75
N PRO A 71 8.43 9.51 -33.41
CA PRO A 71 8.25 8.08 -33.28
C PRO A 71 8.26 7.68 -31.79
N GLY A 72 7.06 7.47 -31.23
CA GLY A 72 6.80 6.51 -30.15
C GLY A 72 7.68 6.57 -28.89
N CYS A 73 7.33 7.45 -27.96
CA CYS A 73 7.95 7.60 -26.64
C CYS A 73 7.60 6.45 -25.67
N CYS A 74 8.13 5.25 -25.92
CA CYS A 74 8.25 4.19 -24.89
C CYS A 74 9.66 3.59 -24.79
N ALA A 75 10.52 3.80 -25.78
CA ALA A 75 11.86 3.19 -25.81
C ALA A 75 12.99 4.07 -25.20
N LYS A 76 12.79 5.39 -25.05
CA LYS A 76 13.80 6.28 -24.43
C LYS A 76 13.69 6.37 -22.90
N VAL A 77 12.54 6.03 -22.32
CA VAL A 77 12.28 6.16 -20.87
C VAL A 77 13.01 5.10 -20.03
N THR A 78 13.46 3.99 -20.61
CA THR A 78 13.97 2.84 -19.85
C THR A 78 15.50 2.72 -19.77
N GLY A 79 16.26 3.51 -20.55
CA GLY A 79 17.73 3.42 -20.59
C GLY A 79 18.47 4.47 -19.78
N GLU A 80 17.98 5.71 -19.74
CA GLU A 80 18.78 6.86 -19.27
C GLU A 80 18.58 7.22 -17.78
N LEU A 81 17.54 6.69 -17.12
CA LEU A 81 17.23 6.97 -15.70
C LEU A 81 18.24 6.37 -14.69
N TYR A 82 19.12 5.46 -15.12
CA TYR A 82 20.21 4.96 -14.27
C TYR A 82 21.41 5.92 -14.19
N GLU A 83 21.46 6.98 -15.01
CA GLU A 83 22.58 7.94 -15.00
C GLU A 83 22.32 9.22 -14.18
N LEU A 84 21.10 9.44 -13.66
CA LEU A 84 20.75 10.62 -12.84
C LEU A 84 20.95 10.45 -11.33
N GLN A 85 21.92 9.64 -10.91
CA GLN A 85 22.57 9.88 -9.61
C GLN A 85 23.72 10.86 -9.87
N PRO A 86 23.83 12.01 -9.16
CA PRO A 86 25.08 12.74 -9.19
C PRO A 86 26.18 11.75 -8.79
N LYS A 87 27.18 11.53 -9.66
CA LYS A 87 28.35 10.67 -9.39
C LYS A 87 28.92 11.05 -8.03
N ARG A 88 28.47 10.38 -6.99
CA ARG A 88 28.93 10.60 -5.63
C ARG A 88 30.32 9.98 -5.63
N ILE A 89 31.35 10.82 -5.70
CA ILE A 89 32.72 10.37 -5.47
C ILE A 89 32.74 9.79 -4.07
N LEU A 90 32.67 8.46 -3.97
CA LEU A 90 32.80 7.74 -2.71
C LEU A 90 34.22 7.98 -2.20
N LYS A 91 34.38 8.87 -1.22
CA LYS A 91 35.65 8.95 -0.49
C LYS A 91 35.80 7.67 0.32
N LYS A 92 36.91 6.97 0.06
CA LYS A 92 37.32 5.76 0.77
C LYS A 92 37.49 6.09 2.25
N THR A 93 36.71 5.45 3.11
CA THR A 93 37.02 5.40 4.54
C THR A 93 37.77 4.09 4.79
N PRO A 94 39.01 4.11 5.30
CA PRO A 94 39.72 2.87 5.61
C PRO A 94 39.02 2.17 6.78
N THR A 95 38.66 0.90 6.62
CA THR A 95 38.34 0.04 7.76
C THR A 95 39.63 -0.53 8.34
N ALA A 96 39.70 -0.70 9.66
CA ALA A 96 40.88 -1.16 10.40
C ALA A 96 41.44 -2.55 10.01
N TRP A 97 40.78 -3.27 9.11
CA TRP A 97 41.08 -4.66 8.77
C TRP A 97 41.54 -4.89 7.32
N GLY A 98 41.83 -3.84 6.54
CA GLY A 98 42.51 -3.97 5.24
C GLY A 98 41.77 -4.73 4.11
N ILE A 99 40.60 -5.31 4.38
CA ILE A 99 39.77 -6.02 3.41
C ILE A 99 38.55 -5.15 3.11
N GLY A 100 38.61 -4.41 2.01
CA GLY A 100 37.51 -3.58 1.54
C GLY A 100 36.37 -4.44 0.98
N ALA A 101 35.49 -4.92 1.85
CA ALA A 101 34.18 -5.43 1.42
C ALA A 101 33.24 -4.23 1.19
N TYR A 102 32.78 -4.07 -0.04
CA TYR A 102 31.70 -3.14 -0.38
C TYR A 102 30.40 -3.66 0.22
N LEU A 103 29.85 -2.98 1.23
CA LEU A 103 28.44 -3.10 1.58
C LEU A 103 27.72 -1.94 0.86
N PRO A 104 27.06 -2.17 -0.30
CA PRO A 104 26.22 -1.14 -0.88
C PRO A 104 25.15 -0.76 0.15
N THR A 105 24.89 0.53 0.31
CA THR A 105 23.68 1.00 0.97
C THR A 105 22.51 0.60 0.10
N LEU A 106 21.87 -0.52 0.45
CA LEU A 106 20.82 -1.11 -0.37
C LEU A 106 19.66 -0.12 -0.57
N ALA A 107 19.22 0.06 -1.81
CA ALA A 107 18.05 0.85 -2.15
C ALA A 107 16.75 0.12 -1.73
N GLU A 108 15.62 0.84 -1.64
CA GLU A 108 14.33 0.30 -1.17
C GLU A 108 13.84 -0.95 -1.95
N ALA A 109 14.21 -1.07 -3.23
CA ALA A 109 13.91 -2.23 -4.08
C ALA A 109 14.68 -3.49 -3.66
N GLU A 110 15.91 -3.35 -3.16
CA GLU A 110 16.73 -4.48 -2.72
C GLU A 110 16.24 -5.05 -1.36
N TYR A 111 15.53 -4.25 -0.57
CA TYR A 111 14.84 -4.70 0.65
C TYR A 111 13.64 -5.61 0.35
N ILE A 112 12.84 -5.28 -0.67
CA ILE A 112 11.74 -6.13 -1.15
C ILE A 112 12.30 -7.46 -1.66
N ASN A 113 13.45 -7.44 -2.31
CA ASN A 113 14.14 -8.64 -2.77
C ASN A 113 14.66 -9.50 -1.61
N LEU A 114 15.23 -8.92 -0.55
CA LEU A 114 15.70 -9.66 0.62
C LEU A 114 14.56 -10.33 1.42
N ARG A 115 13.40 -9.66 1.56
CA ARG A 115 12.22 -10.32 2.17
C ARG A 115 11.58 -11.34 1.24
N SER A 116 11.57 -11.11 -0.07
CA SER A 116 11.12 -12.08 -1.06
C SER A 116 12.02 -13.32 -1.12
N MET A 117 13.33 -13.19 -0.83
CA MET A 117 14.26 -14.31 -0.67
C MET A 117 13.87 -15.25 0.48
N ARG A 118 13.26 -14.73 1.57
CA ARG A 118 12.69 -15.54 2.66
C ARG A 118 11.55 -16.46 2.18
N LEU A 119 10.84 -16.07 1.12
CA LEU A 119 9.69 -16.79 0.56
C LEU A 119 10.08 -17.69 -0.63
N GLY A 120 11.12 -17.35 -1.39
CA GLY A 120 11.55 -18.08 -2.59
C GLY A 120 12.48 -19.29 -2.36
N LEU A 121 13.18 -19.37 -1.23
CA LEU A 121 14.08 -20.50 -0.89
C LEU A 121 13.34 -21.75 -0.34
N SER A 122 12.06 -21.90 -0.67
CA SER A 122 11.07 -22.66 0.10
C SER A 122 11.04 -24.18 -0.12
N CYS A 123 11.93 -24.78 -0.90
CA CYS A 123 11.92 -26.24 -1.08
C CYS A 123 13.12 -26.99 -0.45
N PHE A 124 14.26 -26.34 -0.18
CA PHE A 124 15.43 -27.05 0.40
C PHE A 124 16.21 -26.30 1.49
N TRP A 125 16.00 -24.99 1.67
CA TRP A 125 16.86 -24.16 2.55
C TRP A 125 16.08 -23.11 3.33
N LYS A 126 14.82 -23.39 3.67
CA LYS A 126 13.92 -22.45 4.36
C LYS A 126 14.55 -21.91 5.65
N ASP A 127 15.17 -22.79 6.44
CA ASP A 127 15.73 -22.43 7.75
C ASP A 127 17.00 -21.59 7.63
N ILE A 128 17.86 -21.88 6.65
CA ILE A 128 19.11 -21.14 6.43
C ILE A 128 18.81 -19.77 5.79
N GLY A 129 17.88 -19.72 4.83
CA GLY A 129 17.43 -18.47 4.23
C GLY A 129 16.77 -17.55 5.26
N ALA A 130 15.88 -18.08 6.11
CA ALA A 130 15.27 -17.34 7.20
C ALA A 130 16.32 -16.86 8.21
N PHE A 131 17.24 -17.73 8.64
CA PHE A 131 18.31 -17.38 9.57
C PHE A 131 19.23 -16.27 9.04
N LEU A 132 19.69 -16.37 7.80
CA LEU A 132 20.55 -15.34 7.18
C LEU A 132 19.80 -14.02 7.02
N THR A 133 18.54 -14.07 6.61
CA THR A 133 17.69 -12.88 6.49
C THR A 133 17.49 -12.20 7.85
N ASP A 134 17.16 -12.96 8.88
CA ASP A 134 16.95 -12.44 10.24
C ASP A 134 18.27 -11.89 10.83
N LYS A 135 19.42 -12.51 10.54
CA LYS A 135 20.74 -11.97 10.94
C LYS A 135 21.10 -10.68 10.23
N VAL A 136 20.84 -10.57 8.93
CA VAL A 136 21.07 -9.34 8.16
C VAL A 136 20.12 -8.24 8.64
N LEU A 137 18.84 -8.54 8.81
CA LEU A 137 17.85 -7.56 9.31
C LEU A 137 18.15 -7.13 10.75
N GLY A 138 18.55 -8.06 11.62
CA GLY A 138 18.96 -7.74 13.00
C GLY A 138 20.21 -6.87 13.04
N LEU A 139 21.23 -7.20 12.23
CA LEU A 139 22.42 -6.35 12.08
C LEU A 139 22.03 -4.95 11.59
N MET A 140 21.21 -4.84 10.55
CA MET A 140 20.75 -3.56 10.03
C MET A 140 19.89 -2.76 11.03
N GLY A 141 19.06 -3.42 11.85
CA GLY A 141 18.28 -2.77 12.90
C GLY A 141 19.13 -2.27 14.08
N SER A 142 20.28 -2.90 14.34
CA SER A 142 21.25 -2.46 15.35
C SER A 142 22.16 -1.31 14.89
N LEU A 143 22.21 -1.02 13.60
CA LEU A 143 22.98 0.10 13.07
C LEU A 143 22.22 1.43 13.34
N PRO A 144 22.89 2.48 13.86
CA PRO A 144 22.26 3.78 14.09
C PRO A 144 21.88 4.45 12.77
N ASN A 145 20.76 5.17 12.75
CA ASN A 145 20.24 5.91 11.58
C ASN A 145 19.86 5.02 10.37
N THR A 146 19.47 3.77 10.62
CA THR A 146 18.81 2.96 9.59
C THR A 146 17.30 3.18 9.64
N HIS A 147 16.64 3.05 8.49
CA HIS A 147 15.20 3.16 8.35
C HIS A 147 14.42 2.05 9.09
N LEU A 148 15.12 1.07 9.66
CA LEU A 148 14.57 -0.07 10.37
C LEU A 148 14.34 0.20 11.86
N GLN A 149 14.93 1.26 12.42
CA GLN A 149 14.55 1.73 13.74
C GLN A 149 13.23 2.50 13.63
N GLU A 150 12.34 2.30 14.59
CA GLU A 150 11.12 3.10 14.71
C GLU A 150 11.50 4.58 14.75
N GLY A 151 10.98 5.37 13.81
CA GLY A 151 11.36 6.78 13.65
C GLY A 151 12.73 7.03 12.99
N GLY A 152 13.52 6.02 12.60
CA GLY A 152 14.86 6.18 12.03
C GLY A 152 14.90 6.97 10.72
N TYR A 153 13.85 6.89 9.90
CA TYR A 153 13.67 7.74 8.72
C TYR A 153 13.51 9.22 9.14
N LEU A 154 12.64 9.50 10.11
CA LEU A 154 12.39 10.85 10.64
C LEU A 154 13.59 11.39 11.44
N GLN A 155 14.36 10.56 12.13
CA GLN A 155 15.58 10.99 12.80
C GLN A 155 16.68 11.39 11.80
N LYS A 156 16.83 10.62 10.72
CA LYS A 156 17.86 10.88 9.71
C LYS A 156 17.48 12.03 8.76
N TYR A 157 16.19 12.19 8.46
CA TYR A 157 15.73 13.15 7.45
C TYR A 157 14.64 14.12 7.93
N GLY A 158 13.96 13.88 9.04
CA GLY A 158 12.78 14.65 9.47
C GLY A 158 13.06 16.12 9.81
N ALA A 159 14.28 16.48 10.23
CA ALA A 159 14.68 17.89 10.35
C ALA A 159 14.97 18.56 8.98
N LYS A 160 15.23 17.76 7.94
CA LYS A 160 15.52 18.22 6.57
C LYS A 160 14.30 18.15 5.64
N ILE A 161 13.24 17.46 6.02
CA ILE A 161 11.98 17.35 5.25
C ILE A 161 10.90 18.19 5.94
N ARG A 162 11.21 19.44 6.25
CA ARG A 162 10.17 20.44 6.54
C ARG A 162 10.18 21.43 5.41
N PHE A 163 9.06 21.53 4.71
CA PHE A 163 8.85 22.61 3.77
C PHE A 163 8.93 23.93 4.51
N ARG A 164 9.65 24.89 3.93
CA ARG A 164 9.64 26.26 4.45
C ARG A 164 8.22 26.84 4.31
N PRO A 165 7.83 27.84 5.12
CA PRO A 165 6.49 28.45 5.04
C PRO A 165 6.10 28.90 3.62
N GLU A 166 7.07 29.29 2.81
CA GLU A 166 6.92 29.73 1.43
C GLU A 166 6.96 28.60 0.38
N GLU A 167 7.39 27.39 0.76
CA GLU A 167 7.49 26.27 -0.17
C GLU A 167 6.11 25.63 -0.35
N ASN A 168 5.68 25.51 -1.61
CA ASN A 168 4.48 24.74 -1.94
C ASN A 168 4.84 23.24 -2.04
N PRO A 169 4.44 22.41 -1.07
CA PRO A 169 4.79 21.00 -1.05
C PRO A 169 4.24 20.24 -2.26
N ILE A 170 3.07 20.65 -2.77
CA ILE A 170 2.46 20.06 -3.96
C ILE A 170 3.31 20.37 -5.19
N SER A 171 3.68 21.64 -5.39
CA SER A 171 4.55 22.03 -6.50
C SER A 171 5.91 21.31 -6.44
N TYR A 172 6.50 21.17 -5.25
CA TYR A 172 7.75 20.45 -5.08
C TYR A 172 7.63 18.96 -5.47
N VAL A 173 6.65 18.25 -4.92
CA VAL A 173 6.42 16.84 -5.26
C VAL A 173 6.18 16.70 -6.76
N MET A 174 5.36 17.57 -7.33
CA MET A 174 5.04 17.54 -8.75
C MET A 174 6.22 17.88 -9.66
N ASN A 175 7.17 18.70 -9.21
CA ASN A 175 8.43 18.88 -9.92
C ASN A 175 9.30 17.63 -9.92
N ILE A 176 9.20 16.79 -8.90
CA ILE A 176 9.99 15.54 -8.81
C ILE A 176 9.34 14.44 -9.64
N VAL A 177 8.03 14.27 -9.53
CA VAL A 177 7.33 13.15 -10.17
C VAL A 177 6.68 13.51 -11.49
N GLY A 178 6.71 14.79 -11.90
CA GLY A 178 5.91 15.35 -13.00
C GLY A 178 5.93 14.53 -14.29
N ASP A 179 7.11 14.10 -14.71
CA ASP A 179 7.28 13.34 -15.96
C ASP A 179 6.76 11.90 -15.87
N VAL A 180 6.68 11.34 -14.67
CA VAL A 180 6.12 10.00 -14.38
C VAL A 180 4.65 10.09 -13.97
N TYR A 181 4.21 11.30 -13.61
CA TYR A 181 2.85 11.55 -13.17
C TYR A 181 1.95 11.63 -14.39
N PRO A 182 0.95 10.74 -14.52
CA PRO A 182 0.14 10.70 -15.71
C PRO A 182 -0.65 11.99 -15.90
N ALA A 183 -0.72 12.46 -17.14
CA ALA A 183 -1.64 13.52 -17.52
C ALA A 183 -3.07 12.99 -17.41
N PHE A 184 -3.90 13.67 -16.63
CA PHE A 184 -5.32 13.33 -16.51
C PHE A 184 -6.13 14.19 -17.48
N PRO A 185 -6.77 13.59 -18.48
CA PRO A 185 -7.60 14.34 -19.41
C PRO A 185 -8.86 14.90 -18.73
N ASP A 186 -9.35 14.25 -17.67
CA ASP A 186 -10.60 14.60 -17.00
C ASP A 186 -10.35 15.19 -15.60
N VAL A 187 -10.64 16.49 -15.44
CA VAL A 187 -10.65 17.16 -14.14
C VAL A 187 -12.10 17.30 -13.68
N TRP A 188 -12.44 16.60 -12.60
CA TRP A 188 -13.79 16.65 -12.01
C TRP A 188 -13.85 17.79 -11.00
N GLU A 189 -14.23 18.99 -11.41
CA GLU A 189 -14.20 20.18 -10.54
C GLU A 189 -14.97 20.00 -9.22
N ASP A 190 -16.00 19.16 -9.22
CA ASP A 190 -16.87 18.87 -8.08
C ASP A 190 -16.34 17.79 -7.12
N LYS A 191 -15.18 17.19 -7.39
CA LYS A 191 -14.56 16.09 -6.60
C LYS A 191 -14.42 16.33 -5.08
N LEU A 192 -14.37 17.58 -4.66
CA LEU A 192 -14.31 18.01 -3.26
C LEU A 192 -15.67 18.46 -2.70
N SER A 193 -16.68 18.61 -3.55
CA SER A 193 -17.99 19.09 -3.17
C SER A 193 -18.72 18.11 -2.25
N ASP A 194 -19.74 18.64 -1.58
CA ASP A 194 -20.68 17.86 -0.80
C ASP A 194 -21.47 16.87 -1.67
N GLU A 195 -21.71 17.22 -2.94
CA GLU A 195 -22.35 16.33 -3.89
C GLU A 195 -21.46 15.13 -4.23
N ALA A 196 -20.16 15.34 -4.44
CA ALA A 196 -19.21 14.25 -4.67
C ALA A 196 -19.08 13.33 -3.44
N LEU A 197 -19.12 13.90 -2.22
CA LEU A 197 -19.18 13.11 -0.99
C LEU A 197 -20.40 12.19 -0.98
N VAL A 198 -21.59 12.72 -1.29
CA VAL A 198 -22.82 11.92 -1.33
C VAL A 198 -22.75 10.86 -2.43
N ARG A 199 -22.28 11.20 -3.64
CA ARG A 199 -22.08 10.22 -4.73
C ARG A 199 -21.11 9.12 -4.31
N PHE A 200 -20.04 9.45 -3.59
CA PHE A 200 -19.08 8.48 -3.07
C PHE A 200 -19.74 7.50 -2.09
N CYS A 201 -20.70 7.97 -1.29
CA CYS A 201 -21.49 7.13 -0.38
C CYS A 201 -22.58 6.30 -1.08
N LEU A 202 -23.27 6.86 -2.08
CA LEU A 202 -24.45 6.22 -2.70
C LEU A 202 -24.15 5.39 -3.95
N HIS A 203 -23.07 5.74 -4.67
CA HIS A 203 -22.71 5.12 -5.95
C HIS A 203 -21.23 4.73 -6.04
N GLY A 204 -20.41 5.19 -5.09
CA GLY A 204 -18.97 4.90 -5.03
C GLY A 204 -18.64 3.71 -4.13
N LEU A 205 -17.76 3.93 -3.16
CA LEU A 205 -17.31 2.88 -2.23
C LEU A 205 -18.22 2.68 -1.02
N GLY A 206 -19.12 3.63 -0.72
CA GLY A 206 -20.02 3.51 0.44
C GLY A 206 -21.32 2.71 0.29
N PRO A 207 -21.85 2.32 -0.90
CA PRO A 207 -23.24 1.84 -1.00
C PRO A 207 -23.54 0.62 -0.12
N HIS A 208 -22.63 -0.36 -0.07
CA HIS A 208 -22.79 -1.58 0.74
C HIS A 208 -22.59 -1.34 2.24
N ARG A 209 -22.13 -0.16 2.65
CA ARG A 209 -21.99 0.27 4.04
C ARG A 209 -23.08 1.25 4.49
N LEU A 210 -23.99 1.64 3.60
CA LEU A 210 -25.06 2.57 3.93
C LEU A 210 -26.05 1.93 4.92
N GLU A 211 -26.32 2.61 6.04
CA GLU A 211 -27.35 2.23 7.02
C GLU A 211 -28.48 3.23 6.99
N ARG A 212 -29.72 2.76 7.14
CA ARG A 212 -30.86 3.66 7.36
C ARG A 212 -30.90 4.08 8.83
N LEU A 213 -31.11 5.37 9.09
CA LEU A 213 -31.34 5.86 10.44
C LEU A 213 -32.73 5.41 10.94
N ALA A 214 -32.84 5.09 12.23
CA ALA A 214 -34.03 4.47 12.83
C ALA A 214 -35.31 5.34 12.71
N ASP A 215 -35.14 6.65 12.63
CA ASP A 215 -36.20 7.66 12.49
C ASP A 215 -36.56 7.96 11.02
N ASN A 216 -35.98 7.24 10.06
CA ASN A 216 -36.08 7.49 8.62
C ASN A 216 -35.65 8.92 8.22
N GLN A 217 -34.86 9.63 9.04
CA GLN A 217 -34.37 10.97 8.70
C GLN A 217 -33.24 10.95 7.66
N GLY A 218 -32.76 9.76 7.30
CA GLY A 218 -31.77 9.60 6.25
C GLY A 218 -30.94 8.34 6.44
N PHE A 219 -29.64 8.49 6.19
CA PHE A 219 -28.68 7.41 6.10
C PHE A 219 -27.38 7.76 6.83
N VAL A 220 -26.59 6.74 7.13
CA VAL A 220 -25.25 6.90 7.69
C VAL A 220 -24.28 5.86 7.13
N VAL A 221 -23.06 6.30 6.84
CA VAL A 221 -21.93 5.42 6.56
C VAL A 221 -20.98 5.47 7.76
N ARG A 222 -20.86 4.35 8.47
CA ARG A 222 -20.09 4.28 9.71
C ARG A 222 -18.66 3.87 9.45
N THR A 223 -17.72 4.65 9.97
CA THR A 223 -16.29 4.38 9.84
C THR A 223 -15.49 4.60 11.12
N ASN A 224 -16.11 5.13 12.18
CA ASN A 224 -15.46 5.36 13.49
C ASN A 224 -14.93 4.09 14.17
N MET A 225 -15.29 2.91 13.70
CA MET A 225 -14.65 1.64 14.10
C MET A 225 -13.14 1.60 13.87
N LEU A 226 -12.61 2.40 12.92
CA LEU A 226 -11.17 2.52 12.69
C LEU A 226 -10.49 3.59 13.54
N ALA A 227 -11.24 4.42 14.26
CA ALA A 227 -10.69 5.58 14.97
C ALA A 227 -9.84 5.23 16.21
N SER A 228 -10.05 4.04 16.79
CA SER A 228 -9.24 3.55 17.90
C SER A 228 -7.89 2.99 17.47
N LEU A 229 -7.71 2.71 16.18
CA LEU A 229 -6.49 2.13 15.63
C LEU A 229 -5.39 3.18 15.54
N GLY A 230 -4.20 2.82 16.00
CA GLY A 230 -3.01 3.67 15.91
C GLY A 230 -2.55 3.85 14.48
N VAL A 231 -2.10 5.07 14.18
CA VAL A 231 -1.48 5.43 12.90
C VAL A 231 -0.02 5.78 13.14
N ARG A 232 0.80 5.72 12.10
CA ARG A 232 2.21 6.12 12.16
C ARG A 232 2.33 7.62 12.42
N GLU A 233 3.45 7.99 13.02
CA GLU A 233 3.80 9.39 13.21
C GLU A 233 3.73 10.18 11.90
N GLY A 234 3.13 11.37 11.95
CA GLY A 234 2.92 12.24 10.80
C GLY A 234 1.68 11.93 9.96
N TYR A 235 0.93 10.86 10.28
CA TYR A 235 -0.36 10.56 9.64
C TYR A 235 -1.53 10.99 10.52
N GLU A 236 -2.65 11.29 9.86
CA GLU A 236 -3.92 11.56 10.54
C GLU A 236 -4.64 10.26 10.91
N SER A 237 -5.36 10.32 12.02
CA SER A 237 -6.24 9.25 12.51
C SER A 237 -7.42 8.99 11.57
N TYR A 238 -7.77 7.71 11.43
CA TYR A 238 -8.96 7.28 10.71
C TYR A 238 -10.25 7.60 11.49
N GLY A 239 -11.40 7.67 10.81
CA GLY A 239 -12.72 7.85 11.40
C GLY A 239 -13.59 8.85 10.64
N GLY A 240 -14.85 8.96 11.07
CA GLY A 240 -15.88 9.81 10.48
C GLY A 240 -17.13 9.03 10.11
N ASP A 241 -18.16 9.08 10.96
CA ASP A 241 -19.48 8.62 10.56
C ASP A 241 -20.15 9.74 9.75
N CYS A 242 -20.42 9.48 8.46
CA CYS A 242 -21.03 10.46 7.57
C CYS A 242 -22.55 10.27 7.56
N TYR A 243 -23.28 11.28 8.04
CA TYR A 243 -24.73 11.31 8.06
C TYR A 243 -25.27 12.06 6.85
N ILE A 244 -26.22 11.45 6.15
CA ILE A 244 -26.83 11.96 4.92
C ILE A 244 -28.34 12.05 5.14
N GLY A 245 -28.97 13.16 4.77
CA GLY A 245 -30.40 13.35 4.88
C GLY A 245 -31.21 12.49 3.90
N SER A 246 -32.51 12.42 4.13
CA SER A 246 -33.46 11.76 3.21
C SER A 246 -33.55 12.46 1.84
N ASP A 247 -33.10 13.71 1.76
CA ASP A 247 -32.93 14.49 0.52
C ASP A 247 -31.57 14.26 -0.17
N PHE A 248 -30.78 13.30 0.34
CA PHE A 248 -29.43 12.98 -0.13
C PHE A 248 -28.46 14.17 -0.06
N ARG A 249 -28.53 14.98 1.01
CA ARG A 249 -27.51 15.99 1.32
C ARG A 249 -26.72 15.60 2.58
N PRO A 250 -25.43 15.93 2.68
CA PRO A 250 -24.70 15.65 3.92
C PRO A 250 -25.25 16.53 5.04
N ILE A 251 -25.51 15.92 6.19
CA ILE A 251 -25.97 16.61 7.41
C ILE A 251 -24.76 16.96 8.28
N LYS A 252 -23.91 15.96 8.55
CA LYS A 252 -22.75 16.07 9.42
C LYS A 252 -21.80 14.90 9.24
N ILE A 253 -20.55 15.09 9.67
CA ILE A 253 -19.59 14.03 9.90
C ILE A 253 -19.24 14.04 11.39
N VAL A 254 -19.41 12.91 12.05
CA VAL A 254 -19.07 12.73 13.47
C VAL A 254 -17.79 11.92 13.57
N ARG A 255 -16.72 12.50 14.07
CA ARG A 255 -15.42 11.86 14.23
C ARG A 255 -15.12 11.56 15.69
N MET A 256 -14.47 10.43 15.94
CA MET A 256 -13.88 10.11 17.23
C MET A 256 -12.41 10.49 17.21
N GLU A 257 -12.05 11.61 17.85
CA GLU A 257 -10.72 12.20 17.75
C GLU A 257 -9.99 12.20 19.09
N ARG A 258 -8.65 12.14 19.03
CA ARG A 258 -7.80 12.35 20.20
C ARG A 258 -7.66 13.85 20.45
N ARG A 259 -7.68 14.25 21.73
CA ARG A 259 -7.35 15.63 22.08
C ARG A 259 -5.90 15.94 21.67
N PRO A 260 -5.64 17.09 21.02
CA PRO A 260 -4.28 17.51 20.70
C PRO A 260 -3.37 17.48 21.94
N GLY A 261 -2.14 16.99 21.77
CA GLY A 261 -1.15 16.90 22.84
C GLY A 261 -1.40 15.78 23.87
N THR A 262 -2.39 14.90 23.64
CA THR A 262 -2.62 13.73 24.50
C THR A 262 -1.96 12.46 23.97
N SER A 263 -1.75 11.50 24.87
CA SER A 263 -1.20 10.18 24.53
C SER A 263 -2.08 9.43 23.53
N GLN A 264 -1.47 8.54 22.73
CA GLN A 264 -2.18 7.58 21.87
C GLN A 264 -3.04 6.55 22.65
N TRP A 265 -3.04 6.61 23.98
CA TRP A 265 -3.93 5.82 24.83
C TRP A 265 -5.05 6.66 25.46
N ALA A 266 -5.08 7.96 25.21
CA ALA A 266 -6.13 8.84 25.70
C ALA A 266 -7.49 8.44 25.12
N PRO A 267 -8.58 8.65 25.87
CA PRO A 267 -9.93 8.41 25.36
C PRO A 267 -10.21 9.30 24.15
N LEU A 268 -10.90 8.73 23.16
CA LEU A 268 -11.40 9.47 22.02
C LEU A 268 -12.58 10.36 22.47
N THR A 269 -12.64 11.55 21.88
CA THR A 269 -13.74 12.48 22.07
C THR A 269 -14.48 12.66 20.77
N GLU A 270 -15.81 12.71 20.85
CA GLU A 270 -16.66 12.98 19.70
C GLU A 270 -16.49 14.44 19.26
N GLN A 271 -16.27 14.65 17.96
CA GLN A 271 -16.26 15.94 17.28
C GLN A 271 -17.26 15.90 16.13
N THR A 272 -18.09 16.94 16.01
CA THR A 272 -19.11 17.03 14.95
C THR A 272 -18.78 18.18 14.01
N TYR A 273 -18.73 17.88 12.73
CA TYR A 273 -18.53 18.83 11.64
C TYR A 273 -19.78 18.88 10.78
N THR A 274 -20.22 20.08 10.42
CA THR A 274 -21.40 20.31 9.56
C THR A 274 -21.00 21.08 8.31
N PRO A 275 -21.73 20.98 7.19
CA PRO A 275 -21.48 21.78 6.00
C PRO A 275 -21.32 23.28 6.34
N GLY A 276 -20.22 23.87 5.86
CA GLY A 276 -19.87 25.27 6.11
C GLY A 276 -19.17 25.57 7.44
N SER A 277 -19.02 24.60 8.35
CA SER A 277 -18.25 24.80 9.58
C SER A 277 -16.75 24.83 9.30
N GLU A 278 -15.98 25.48 10.18
CA GLU A 278 -14.53 25.30 10.22
C GLU A 278 -14.22 23.80 10.36
N GLY A 279 -13.29 23.28 9.57
CA GLY A 279 -12.93 21.85 9.54
C GLY A 279 -13.83 20.93 8.69
N TRP A 280 -14.87 21.44 8.01
CA TRP A 280 -15.72 20.58 7.16
C TRP A 280 -14.95 19.85 6.04
N GLU A 281 -14.09 20.57 5.31
CA GLU A 281 -13.27 19.98 4.25
C GLU A 281 -12.28 18.93 4.78
N TYR A 282 -11.71 19.19 5.96
CA TYR A 282 -10.88 18.23 6.68
C TYR A 282 -11.66 16.96 7.04
N ALA A 283 -12.87 17.11 7.60
CA ALA A 283 -13.72 15.98 7.95
C ALA A 283 -14.11 15.15 6.71
N LYS A 284 -14.41 15.80 5.58
CA LYS A 284 -14.67 15.11 4.30
C LYS A 284 -13.46 14.35 3.79
N PHE A 285 -12.27 14.93 3.85
CA PHE A 285 -11.05 14.25 3.45
C PHE A 285 -10.81 13.00 4.32
N SER A 286 -10.81 13.15 5.64
CA SER A 286 -10.57 12.03 6.53
C SER A 286 -11.64 10.95 6.44
N PHE A 287 -12.92 11.31 6.29
CA PHE A 287 -13.98 10.34 6.02
C PHE A 287 -13.70 9.52 4.76
N ARG A 288 -13.36 10.17 3.64
CA ARG A 288 -13.10 9.47 2.37
C ARG A 288 -11.90 8.55 2.47
N SER A 289 -10.81 9.01 3.06
CA SER A 289 -9.61 8.19 3.30
C SER A 289 -9.90 7.00 4.22
N THR A 290 -10.77 7.20 5.22
CA THR A 290 -11.20 6.14 6.13
C THR A 290 -12.09 5.13 5.43
N LEU A 291 -13.11 5.57 4.70
CA LEU A 291 -14.01 4.68 3.97
C LEU A 291 -13.25 3.88 2.91
N PHE A 292 -12.34 4.53 2.18
CA PHE A 292 -11.45 3.85 1.24
C PHE A 292 -10.63 2.76 1.94
N THR A 293 -10.02 3.07 3.08
CA THR A 293 -9.22 2.11 3.86
C THR A 293 -10.08 0.96 4.37
N LEU A 294 -11.25 1.27 4.94
CA LEU A 294 -12.20 0.26 5.44
C LEU A 294 -12.62 -0.69 4.31
N VAL A 295 -13.08 -0.16 3.19
CA VAL A 295 -13.57 -0.98 2.06
C VAL A 295 -12.43 -1.78 1.45
N THR A 296 -11.24 -1.18 1.28
CA THR A 296 -10.10 -1.87 0.68
C THR A 296 -9.60 -3.01 1.55
N VAL A 297 -9.41 -2.76 2.85
CA VAL A 297 -8.81 -3.75 3.77
C VAL A 297 -9.86 -4.76 4.26
N CYS A 298 -11.02 -4.29 4.71
CA CYS A 298 -12.07 -5.13 5.30
C CYS A 298 -12.94 -5.79 4.23
N ASP A 299 -13.66 -5.01 3.44
CA ASP A 299 -14.70 -5.56 2.56
C ASP A 299 -14.09 -6.32 1.37
N HIS A 300 -13.10 -5.71 0.73
CA HIS A 300 -12.53 -6.20 -0.51
C HIS A 300 -11.43 -7.23 -0.26
N LEU A 301 -10.34 -6.85 0.40
CA LEU A 301 -9.21 -7.76 0.60
C LEU A 301 -9.58 -8.90 1.57
N TYR A 302 -10.06 -8.59 2.77
CA TYR A 302 -10.43 -9.65 3.71
C TYR A 302 -11.71 -10.38 3.28
N GLY A 303 -12.82 -9.66 3.10
CA GLY A 303 -14.14 -10.25 2.83
C GLY A 303 -14.23 -10.98 1.49
N ILE A 304 -13.95 -10.29 0.38
CA ILE A 304 -14.10 -10.88 -0.95
C ILE A 304 -12.94 -11.83 -1.26
N HIS A 305 -11.70 -11.35 -1.16
CA HIS A 305 -10.54 -12.14 -1.59
C HIS A 305 -10.24 -13.28 -0.62
N LEU A 306 -9.88 -12.95 0.62
CA LEU A 306 -9.35 -13.94 1.56
C LEU A 306 -10.41 -14.89 2.13
N GLN A 307 -11.66 -14.45 2.27
CA GLN A 307 -12.76 -15.27 2.79
C GLN A 307 -13.61 -15.90 1.69
N TRP A 308 -14.46 -15.11 1.00
CA TRP A 308 -15.46 -15.66 0.08
C TRP A 308 -14.86 -16.42 -1.09
N SER A 309 -13.91 -15.79 -1.79
CA SER A 309 -13.38 -16.35 -3.04
C SER A 309 -12.54 -17.58 -2.77
N ASN A 310 -11.71 -17.57 -1.72
CA ASN A 310 -10.96 -18.74 -1.26
C ASN A 310 -11.88 -19.88 -0.85
N THR A 311 -12.90 -19.61 -0.04
CA THR A 311 -13.84 -20.64 0.41
C THR A 311 -14.56 -21.28 -0.77
N MET A 312 -15.06 -20.47 -1.70
CA MET A 312 -15.76 -20.96 -2.88
C MET A 312 -14.86 -21.81 -3.78
N VAL A 313 -13.63 -21.36 -4.06
CA VAL A 313 -12.72 -22.12 -4.93
C VAL A 313 -12.25 -23.42 -4.29
N VAL A 314 -11.99 -23.43 -2.98
CA VAL A 314 -11.61 -24.64 -2.24
C VAL A 314 -12.79 -25.62 -2.22
N ALA A 315 -13.97 -25.17 -1.79
CA ALA A 315 -15.16 -26.03 -1.73
C ALA A 315 -15.53 -26.62 -3.10
N ALA A 316 -15.52 -25.80 -4.17
CA ALA A 316 -15.82 -26.28 -5.51
C ALA A 316 -14.79 -27.30 -6.02
N ARG A 317 -13.49 -27.09 -5.73
CA ARG A 317 -12.43 -27.99 -6.19
C ARG A 317 -12.36 -29.30 -5.41
N GLU A 318 -12.64 -29.26 -4.11
CA GLU A 318 -12.57 -30.42 -3.21
C GLU A 318 -13.83 -31.28 -3.24
N ARG A 319 -15.00 -30.68 -3.46
CA ARG A 319 -16.30 -31.37 -3.32
C ARG A 319 -16.97 -31.72 -4.63
N LEU A 320 -16.61 -31.09 -5.74
CA LEU A 320 -17.24 -31.32 -7.04
C LEU A 320 -16.22 -31.88 -8.03
N SER A 321 -16.57 -32.94 -8.77
CA SER A 321 -15.68 -33.42 -9.85
C SER A 321 -15.53 -32.35 -10.94
N PRO A 322 -14.43 -32.35 -11.70
CA PRO A 322 -14.22 -31.42 -12.81
C PRO A 322 -15.38 -31.37 -13.82
N GLU A 323 -16.10 -32.47 -13.99
CA GLU A 323 -17.23 -32.65 -14.91
C GLU A 323 -18.56 -32.14 -14.33
N HIS A 324 -18.62 -31.87 -13.02
CA HIS A 324 -19.84 -31.44 -12.35
C HIS A 324 -20.34 -30.11 -12.94
N PRO A 325 -21.62 -30.01 -13.35
CA PRO A 325 -22.12 -28.84 -14.09
C PRO A 325 -21.98 -27.53 -13.30
N VAL A 326 -22.20 -27.56 -11.98
CA VAL A 326 -22.00 -26.39 -11.11
C VAL A 326 -20.53 -25.95 -11.07
N ARG A 327 -19.57 -26.88 -11.01
CA ARG A 327 -18.15 -26.52 -11.02
C ARG A 327 -17.76 -25.88 -12.35
N ARG A 328 -18.23 -26.43 -13.47
CA ARG A 328 -18.00 -25.87 -14.80
C ARG A 328 -18.61 -24.48 -14.94
N LEU A 329 -19.82 -24.27 -14.42
CA LEU A 329 -20.48 -22.96 -14.38
C LEU A 329 -19.71 -21.95 -13.53
N LEU A 330 -19.21 -22.35 -12.35
CA LEU A 330 -18.53 -21.45 -11.42
C LEU A 330 -17.06 -21.16 -11.80
N THR A 331 -16.41 -22.04 -12.55
CA THR A 331 -14.97 -21.94 -12.87
C THR A 331 -14.54 -20.59 -13.45
N PRO A 332 -15.27 -19.98 -14.41
CA PRO A 332 -14.92 -18.65 -14.92
C PRO A 332 -14.94 -17.55 -13.85
N TYR A 333 -15.74 -17.70 -12.79
CA TYR A 333 -15.93 -16.67 -11.77
C TYR A 333 -14.90 -16.69 -10.64
N TYR A 334 -14.18 -17.80 -10.45
CA TYR A 334 -13.05 -17.89 -9.50
C TYR A 334 -11.71 -18.17 -10.18
N PHE A 335 -11.65 -18.08 -11.50
CA PHE A 335 -10.41 -18.26 -12.24
C PHE A 335 -9.37 -17.22 -11.78
N GLY A 336 -8.16 -17.67 -11.44
CA GLY A 336 -7.09 -16.80 -10.94
C GLY A 336 -7.18 -16.41 -9.45
N THR A 337 -8.29 -16.70 -8.75
CA THR A 337 -8.47 -16.37 -7.33
C THR A 337 -7.33 -16.87 -6.44
N ILE A 338 -6.92 -18.13 -6.58
CA ILE A 338 -5.85 -18.72 -5.76
C ILE A 338 -4.55 -17.94 -5.93
N GLN A 339 -4.21 -17.56 -7.17
CA GLN A 339 -2.98 -16.86 -7.48
C GLN A 339 -2.98 -15.44 -6.92
N VAL A 340 -4.05 -14.66 -7.17
CA VAL A 340 -4.12 -13.27 -6.67
C VAL A 340 -4.16 -13.22 -5.14
N ASN A 341 -4.83 -14.18 -4.50
CA ASN A 341 -4.89 -14.25 -3.04
C ASN A 341 -3.55 -14.64 -2.42
N TYR A 342 -2.82 -15.57 -3.04
CA TYR A 342 -1.44 -15.89 -2.63
C TYR A 342 -0.53 -14.65 -2.71
N ILE A 343 -0.62 -13.89 -3.80
CA ILE A 343 0.15 -12.65 -3.98
C ILE A 343 -0.25 -11.61 -2.93
N ALA A 344 -1.54 -11.40 -2.70
CA ALA A 344 -2.05 -10.47 -1.70
C ALA A 344 -1.59 -10.84 -0.28
N HIS A 345 -1.60 -12.13 0.05
CA HIS A 345 -1.07 -12.63 1.31
C HIS A 345 0.43 -12.32 1.48
N CYS A 346 1.23 -12.34 0.42
CA CYS A 346 2.65 -12.01 0.50
C CYS A 346 2.94 -10.50 0.50
N LEU A 347 2.13 -9.70 -0.22
CA LEU A 347 2.43 -8.30 -0.50
C LEU A 347 1.61 -7.27 0.29
N LEU A 348 0.43 -7.64 0.81
CA LEU A 348 -0.51 -6.69 1.42
C LEU A 348 -0.78 -6.96 2.90
N VAL A 349 -0.72 -8.21 3.33
CA VAL A 349 -1.07 -8.61 4.71
C VAL A 349 0.09 -8.44 5.70
N PRO A 350 1.34 -8.87 5.40
CA PRO A 350 2.40 -8.92 6.40
C PRO A 350 2.93 -7.52 6.76
N PRO A 351 3.39 -7.32 8.01
CA PRO A 351 4.04 -6.07 8.42
C PRO A 351 5.22 -5.68 7.51
N GLY A 352 5.39 -4.39 7.25
CA GLY A 352 6.46 -3.85 6.39
C GLY A 352 6.31 -4.07 4.87
N THR A 353 5.19 -4.63 4.41
CA THR A 353 4.88 -4.85 2.98
C THR A 353 4.12 -3.66 2.37
N LEU A 354 3.59 -3.79 1.15
CA LEU A 354 2.90 -2.69 0.48
C LEU A 354 1.65 -2.25 1.24
N GLY A 355 0.93 -3.18 1.86
CA GLY A 355 -0.25 -2.83 2.66
C GLY A 355 0.12 -1.91 3.82
N SER A 356 1.12 -2.28 4.62
CA SER A 356 1.55 -1.40 5.72
C SER A 356 2.07 -0.06 5.21
N ARG A 357 2.75 -0.01 4.05
CA ARG A 357 3.26 1.26 3.51
C ARG A 357 2.17 2.20 2.99
N ASN A 358 1.09 1.65 2.41
CA ASN A 358 0.04 2.44 1.76
C ASN A 358 -1.08 2.87 2.72
N PHE A 359 -1.27 2.19 3.85
CA PHE A 359 -2.25 2.60 4.87
C PHE A 359 -1.55 3.28 6.04
N ALA A 360 -2.21 4.23 6.69
CA ALA A 360 -1.62 5.02 7.78
C ALA A 360 -1.35 4.21 9.05
N PHE A 361 -1.90 3.01 9.20
CA PHE A 361 -1.78 2.18 10.40
C PHE A 361 -0.33 1.96 10.85
N THR A 362 -0.09 1.91 12.16
CA THR A 362 1.12 1.22 12.65
C THR A 362 1.06 -0.26 12.28
N ASP A 363 2.19 -0.95 12.24
CA ASP A 363 2.20 -2.40 11.99
C ASP A 363 1.34 -3.15 13.03
N GLN A 364 1.40 -2.72 14.31
CA GLN A 364 0.56 -3.28 15.37
C GLN A 364 -0.93 -3.04 15.09
N SER A 365 -1.31 -1.83 14.68
CA SER A 365 -2.71 -1.50 14.44
C SER A 365 -3.27 -2.08 13.15
N LEU A 366 -2.43 -2.33 12.14
CA LEU A 366 -2.83 -3.12 10.98
C LEU A 366 -3.14 -4.57 11.40
N GLN A 367 -2.34 -5.16 12.29
CA GLN A 367 -2.63 -6.48 12.86
C GLN A 367 -3.89 -6.49 13.72
N GLN A 368 -4.13 -5.44 14.51
CA GLN A 368 -5.40 -5.27 15.24
C GLN A 368 -6.58 -5.15 14.27
N ALA A 369 -6.41 -4.40 13.18
CA ALA A 369 -7.41 -4.27 12.13
C ALA A 369 -7.74 -5.65 11.55
N TRP A 370 -6.73 -6.45 11.17
CA TRP A 370 -6.93 -7.81 10.66
C TRP A 370 -7.74 -8.71 11.60
N ARG A 371 -7.46 -8.65 12.90
CA ARG A 371 -8.20 -9.41 13.92
C ARG A 371 -9.64 -8.92 14.08
N ALA A 372 -9.89 -7.63 13.88
CA ALA A 372 -11.22 -7.04 13.97
C ALA A 372 -12.08 -7.28 12.72
N MET A 373 -11.47 -7.45 11.54
CA MET A 373 -12.18 -7.59 10.26
C MET A 373 -13.35 -8.59 10.26
N PRO A 374 -13.22 -9.82 10.81
CA PRO A 374 -14.34 -10.68 11.18
C PRO A 374 -15.63 -9.97 11.57
N SER A 375 -15.54 -9.18 12.65
CA SER A 375 -16.65 -8.46 13.28
C SER A 375 -17.07 -7.19 12.53
N LEU A 376 -16.21 -6.69 11.64
CA LEU A 376 -16.46 -5.46 10.90
C LEU A 376 -17.10 -5.71 9.54
N LEU A 377 -17.11 -6.96 9.05
CA LEU A 377 -17.83 -7.34 7.83
C LEU A 377 -19.34 -7.24 8.04
N ARG A 378 -20.04 -6.55 7.14
CA ARG A 378 -21.50 -6.37 7.20
C ARG A 378 -22.28 -7.66 6.96
N ASP A 379 -21.78 -8.52 6.06
CA ASP A 379 -22.59 -9.62 5.53
C ASP A 379 -22.37 -10.97 6.24
N GLY A 380 -21.71 -10.96 7.41
CA GLY A 380 -21.62 -12.15 8.28
C GLY A 380 -21.03 -13.39 7.59
N ALA A 381 -20.21 -13.17 6.56
CA ALA A 381 -19.59 -14.17 5.70
C ALA A 381 -18.56 -15.07 6.40
N GLU A 382 -18.41 -14.94 7.71
CA GLU A 382 -17.65 -15.91 8.45
C GLU A 382 -18.36 -17.24 8.37
N LEU A 383 -17.66 -18.24 7.85
CA LEU A 383 -17.94 -19.61 8.23
C LEU A 383 -17.92 -19.61 9.77
N LYS A 384 -19.09 -19.71 10.41
CA LYS A 384 -19.24 -19.88 11.85
C LYS A 384 -18.76 -21.28 12.29
N GLY A 385 -17.60 -21.70 11.81
CA GLY A 385 -16.84 -22.82 12.30
C GLY A 385 -15.62 -22.27 13.02
N SER A 386 -15.39 -22.70 14.25
CA SER A 386 -14.16 -22.41 14.97
C SER A 386 -12.96 -22.90 14.14
N ILE A 387 -12.23 -21.99 13.49
CA ILE A 387 -10.87 -22.27 13.04
C ILE A 387 -10.04 -22.24 14.31
N PRO A 388 -9.40 -23.35 14.73
CA PRO A 388 -8.55 -23.36 15.92
C PRO A 388 -7.47 -22.28 15.81
N ASP A 389 -7.19 -21.57 16.90
CA ASP A 389 -6.23 -20.45 16.98
C ASP A 389 -4.82 -20.73 16.41
N ALA A 390 -4.50 -22.00 16.14
CA ALA A 390 -3.21 -22.46 15.64
C ALA A 390 -2.94 -22.20 14.14
N GLU A 391 -3.94 -21.81 13.33
CA GLU A 391 -3.74 -21.59 11.88
C GLU A 391 -3.54 -20.11 11.49
N TYR A 392 -3.50 -19.19 12.46
CA TYR A 392 -3.32 -17.75 12.21
C TYR A 392 -1.85 -17.27 12.18
N LEU A 393 -0.85 -18.16 12.11
CA LEU A 393 0.59 -17.79 12.14
C LEU A 393 1.40 -18.29 10.93
#